data_AF-A0A258SSX3-F1
#
_entry.id   AF-A0A258SSX3-F1
#
_cell.length_a   1.000
_cell.length_b   1.000
_cell.length_c   1.000
_cell.angle_alpha   90.00
_cell.angle_beta   90.00
_cell.angle_gamma   90.00
#
_symmetry.space_group_name_H-M   'P 1'
#
loop_
_entity.id
_entity.type
_entity.pdbx_description
1 polymer ?
#
loop_
_entity_poly.entity_id
_entity_poly.type
_entity_poly.pdbx_seq_one_letter_code
_entity_poly.pdbx_strand_id
1 'polypeptide(L)' 'ILEEMDYAVDVGVMSSPAIAIDGQLVFSSLPSADELRAELSRRLGEAGGHAS' A
#
# COMPACT_ATOMS: atom_id res chain seq x y z
N ILE A 1 14.00 13.05 3.49
CA ILE A 1 12.80 13.83 3.89
C ILE A 1 12.13 14.50 2.70
N LEU A 2 12.68 15.55 2.05
CA LEU A 2 12.00 16.19 0.90
C LEU A 2 11.74 15.22 -0.26
N GLU A 3 12.74 14.42 -0.64
CA GLU A 3 12.62 13.42 -1.71
C GLU A 3 11.59 12.31 -1.40
N GLU A 4 11.36 12.01 -0.12
CA GLU A 4 10.35 11.05 0.33
C GLU A 4 8.94 11.65 0.29
N MET A 5 8.82 12.98 0.43
CA MET A 5 7.54 13.70 0.31
C MET A 5 7.08 13.77 -1.15
N ASP A 6 8.00 14.00 -2.08
CA ASP A 6 7.70 14.00 -3.52
C ASP A 6 7.18 12.63 -3.97
N TYR A 7 7.83 11.55 -3.51
CA TYR A 7 7.36 10.19 -3.77
C TYR A 7 5.95 9.92 -3.22
N ALA A 8 5.64 10.42 -2.02
CA ALA A 8 4.31 10.27 -1.43
C ALA A 8 3.23 10.96 -2.29
N VAL A 9 3.52 12.15 -2.83
CA VAL A 9 2.63 12.85 -3.76
C VAL A 9 2.46 12.06 -5.06
N ASP A 10 3.55 11.54 -5.63
CA ASP A 10 3.54 10.77 -6.88
C ASP A 10 2.67 9.51 -6.79
N VAL A 11 2.67 8.83 -5.64
CA VAL A 11 1.80 7.66 -5.41
C VAL A 11 0.37 8.03 -5.00
N GLY A 12 0.05 9.32 -4.83
CA GLY A 12 -1.29 9.86 -4.59
C GLY A 12 -1.63 10.21 -3.13
N VAL A 13 -0.65 10.22 -2.21
CA VAL A 13 -0.88 10.59 -0.81
C VAL A 13 -1.11 12.09 -0.70
N MET A 14 -2.31 12.48 -0.27
CA MET A 14 -2.68 13.88 -0.03
C MET A 14 -2.56 14.29 1.45
N SER A 15 -2.67 13.32 2.37
CA SER A 15 -2.58 13.54 3.81
C SER A 15 -2.16 12.27 4.54
N SER A 16 -1.43 12.40 5.66
CA SER A 16 -1.10 11.29 6.56
C SER A 16 -2.17 11.09 7.63
N PRO A 17 -2.41 9.84 8.09
CA PRO A 17 -1.78 8.59 7.68
C PRO A 17 -2.37 8.01 6.39
N ALA A 18 -1.52 7.44 5.54
CA ALA A 18 -1.87 6.73 4.31
C ALA A 18 -0.87 5.60 4.05
N ILE A 19 -1.26 4.58 3.27
CA ILE A 19 -0.41 3.43 2.94
C ILE A 19 -0.48 3.15 1.44
N ALA A 20 0.68 3.21 0.79
CA ALA A 20 0.89 2.70 -0.56
C ALA A 20 1.58 1.33 -0.51
N ILE A 21 1.18 0.42 -1.40
CA ILE A 21 1.74 -0.94 -1.52
C ILE A 21 2.02 -1.19 -3.00
N ASP A 22 3.23 -1.64 -3.33
CA ASP A 22 3.70 -1.84 -4.72
C ASP A 22 3.60 -0.58 -5.59
N GLY A 23 3.89 0.59 -5.00
CA GLY A 23 3.87 1.89 -5.69
C GLY A 23 2.46 2.45 -5.94
N GLN A 24 1.41 1.83 -5.41
CA GLN A 24 0.04 2.29 -5.56
C GLN A 24 -0.55 2.66 -4.21
N LEU A 25 -1.23 3.81 -4.09
CA LEU A 25 -2.01 4.15 -2.90
C LEU A 25 -3.16 3.14 -2.72
N VAL A 26 -3.17 2.45 -1.58
CA VAL A 26 -4.20 1.45 -1.25
C VAL A 26 -5.13 1.95 -0.15
N PHE A 27 -4.56 2.64 0.84
CA PHE A 27 -5.32 3.21 1.95
C PHE A 27 -5.02 4.71 2.05
N SER A 28 -6.02 5.56 1.79
CA SER A 28 -5.93 7.02 1.93
C SER A 28 -6.09 7.52 3.37
N SER A 29 -6.33 6.60 4.30
CA SER A 29 -6.46 6.81 5.74
C SER A 29 -5.86 5.62 6.49
N LEU A 30 -5.71 5.70 7.82
CA LEU A 30 -5.25 4.56 8.62
C LEU A 30 -6.27 3.41 8.54
N PRO A 31 -5.94 2.23 8.01
CA PRO A 31 -6.83 1.08 8.05
C PRO A 31 -6.81 0.42 9.43
N SER A 32 -7.79 -0.44 9.68
CA SER A 32 -7.72 -1.41 10.76
C SER A 32 -6.65 -2.49 10.47
N ALA A 33 -6.21 -3.17 11.52
CA ALA A 33 -5.25 -4.27 11.38
C ALA A 33 -5.81 -5.42 10.51
N ASP A 34 -7.11 -5.69 10.58
CA ASP A 34 -7.76 -6.75 9.79
C ASP A 34 -7.86 -6.39 8.31
N GLU A 35 -8.17 -5.14 7.98
CA GLU A 35 -8.17 -4.66 6.58
C GLU A 35 -6.78 -4.74 5.96
N LEU A 36 -5.75 -4.29 6.69
CA LEU A 36 -4.37 -4.40 6.22
C LEU A 36 -3.95 -5.87 6.03
N ARG A 37 -4.30 -6.74 6.99
CA ARG A 37 -4.01 -8.17 6.90
C ARG A 37 -4.67 -8.80 5.69
N ALA A 38 -5.96 -8.53 5.47
CA ALA A 38 -6.71 -9.08 4.34
C ALA A 38 -6.09 -8.70 3.00
N GLU A 39 -5.71 -7.43 2.83
CA GLU A 39 -5.08 -6.96 1.58
C GLU A 39 -3.70 -7.58 1.34
N LEU A 40 -2.87 -7.70 2.38
CA LEU A 40 -1.57 -8.36 2.27
C LEU A 40 -1.71 -9.85 1.96
N SER A 41 -2.66 -10.54 2.62
CA SER A 41 -2.96 -11.95 2.33
C SER A 41 -3.43 -12.16 0.90
N ARG A 42 -4.29 -11.27 0.38
CA ARG A 42 -4.75 -11.30 -1.02
C ARG A 42 -3.58 -11.23 -2.00
N ARG A 43 -2.69 -10.25 -1.83
CA ARG A 43 -1.51 -10.06 -2.70
C ARG A 43 -0.52 -11.23 -2.65
N LEU A 44 -0.25 -11.76 -1.46
CA LEU A 44 0.63 -12.91 -1.29
C LEU A 44 0.03 -14.18 -1.90
N GLY A 45 -1.30 -14.34 -1.85
CA GLY A 45 -2.02 -15.41 -2.53
C GLY A 45 -1.95 -15.31 -4.06
N GLU A 46 -1.98 -14.10 -4.61
CA GLU A 46 -1.81 -13.83 -6.05
C GLU A 46 -0.35 -14.06 -6.52
N ALA A 47 0.64 -13.73 -5.69
CA ALA A 47 2.07 -13.95 -6.00
C ALA A 47 2.46 -15.45 -6.03
N GLY A 48 1.76 -16.31 -5.30
CA GLY A 48 2.00 -17.76 -5.22
C GLY A 48 1.64 -18.57 -6.48
N GLY A 49 1.03 -17.96 -7.49
CA GLY A 49 0.65 -18.62 -8.75
C GLY A 49 1.78 -18.84 -9.76
N HIS A 50 3.00 -18.35 -9.50
CA HIS A 50 4.16 -18.48 -10.41
C HIS A 50 5.07 -19.68 -10.08
N ALA A 51 4.65 -20.55 -9.16
CA ALA A 51 5.25 -21.87 -8.99
C ALA A 51 4.53 -22.88 -9.92
N SER A 52 4.94 -22.92 -11.18
CA SER A 52 4.65 -24.02 -12.12
C SER A 52 5.87 -24.28 -12.97
#